data_AF-A0A2V7PWE7-F1
#
_entry.id   AF-A0A2V7PWE7-F1
#
_cell.length_a   1.000
_cell.length_b   1.000
_cell.length_c   1.000
_cell.angle_alpha   90.00
_cell.angle_beta   90.00
_cell.angle_gamma   90.00
#
_symmetry.space_group_name_H-M   'P 1'
#
loop_
_entity.id
_entity.type
_entity.pdbx_description
1 polymer ?
#
loop_
_entity_poly.entity_id
_entity_poly.type
_entity_poly.pdbx_seq_one_letter_code
_entity_poly.pdbx_strand_id
1 'polypeptide(L)'
;MHRALYLAGVGYLAICGMLVLRHYKPDYSYIPTDPAATRYWYSRPGYDWWVQIKPRCNAVEVELAHRTSPAPTGSYAQAYSAACYALAGKIDSARAIIDRLPQGDRYKAAGMVFDIAHPIADAGDDRSAGPIMELVISYWPNHYMALYHAGMAEYALGESQLARKNLRAFLCYYHQNDSWTRNAQLTLARLGAAEAEAEAGGGVR
;
A
#
# COMPACT_ATOMS: atom_id res chain seq x y z
N MET A 1 -36.43 39.04 10.26
CA MET A 1 -35.04 38.63 10.55
C MET A 1 -34.74 37.17 10.16
N HIS A 2 -35.70 36.25 10.21
CA HIS A 2 -35.47 34.83 9.82
C HIS A 2 -35.13 34.60 8.34
N ARG A 3 -35.75 35.32 7.38
CA ARG A 3 -35.51 35.13 5.94
C ARG A 3 -34.06 35.41 5.50
N ALA A 4 -33.41 36.41 6.12
CA ALA A 4 -32.03 36.75 5.81
C ALA A 4 -31.05 35.65 6.28
N LEU A 5 -31.33 35.04 7.44
CA LEU A 5 -30.54 33.92 7.97
C LEU A 5 -30.71 32.65 7.11
N TYR A 6 -31.91 32.38 6.60
CA TYR A 6 -32.14 31.27 5.66
C TYR A 6 -31.38 31.44 4.35
N LEU A 7 -31.38 32.65 3.76
CA LEU A 7 -30.64 32.92 2.54
C LEU A 7 -29.12 32.81 2.74
N ALA A 8 -28.62 33.30 3.88
CA ALA A 8 -27.21 33.14 4.25
C ALA A 8 -26.82 31.67 4.45
N GLY A 9 -27.66 30.88 5.12
CA GLY A 9 -27.43 29.46 5.35
C GLY A 9 -27.43 28.63 4.06
N VAL A 10 -28.39 28.87 3.17
CA VAL A 10 -28.46 28.18 1.86
C VAL A 10 -27.27 28.58 0.98
N GLY A 11 -26.89 29.86 0.98
CA GLY A 11 -25.70 30.34 0.26
C GLY A 11 -24.41 29.69 0.76
N TYR A 12 -24.25 29.57 2.08
CA TYR A 12 -23.11 28.90 2.69
C TYR A 12 -23.05 27.42 2.29
N LEU A 13 -24.17 26.69 2.38
CA LEU A 13 -24.23 25.28 1.96
C LEU A 13 -23.94 25.09 0.47
N ALA A 14 -24.41 26.00 -0.38
CA ALA A 14 -24.12 25.95 -1.82
C ALA A 14 -22.62 26.18 -2.12
N ILE A 15 -21.98 27.13 -1.44
CA ILE A 15 -20.54 27.39 -1.59
C ILE A 15 -19.73 26.21 -1.06
N CYS A 16 -20.07 25.68 0.13
CA CYS A 16 -19.41 24.49 0.67
C CYS A 16 -19.60 23.27 -0.24
N GLY A 17 -20.80 23.04 -0.76
CA GLY A 17 -21.07 21.98 -1.72
C GLY A 17 -20.26 22.13 -3.00
N MET A 18 -20.14 23.35 -3.53
CA MET A 18 -19.34 23.64 -4.72
C MET A 18 -17.83 23.44 -4.47
N LEU A 19 -17.32 23.84 -3.30
CA LEU A 19 -15.93 23.63 -2.93
C LEU A 19 -15.61 22.14 -2.73
N VAL A 20 -16.50 21.40 -2.07
CA VAL A 20 -16.39 19.95 -1.93
C VAL A 20 -16.39 19.30 -3.31
N LEU A 21 -17.35 19.59 -4.17
CA LEU A 21 -17.41 19.02 -5.53
C LEU A 21 -16.21 19.40 -6.40
N ARG A 22 -15.66 20.61 -6.23
CA ARG A 22 -14.46 21.07 -6.97
C ARG A 22 -13.17 20.39 -6.48
N HIS A 23 -13.12 19.95 -5.23
CA HIS A 23 -11.98 19.23 -4.65
C HIS A 23 -12.19 17.72 -4.56
N TYR A 24 -13.42 17.26 -4.80
CA TYR A 24 -13.76 15.87 -4.97
C TYR A 24 -13.26 15.41 -6.34
N LYS A 25 -11.99 14.99 -6.37
CA LYS A 25 -11.57 14.00 -7.35
C LYS A 25 -12.13 12.68 -6.82
N PRO A 26 -13.08 12.02 -7.50
CA PRO A 26 -13.29 10.61 -7.22
C PRO A 26 -11.95 9.95 -7.49
N ASP A 27 -11.26 9.54 -6.43
CA ASP A 27 -10.24 8.52 -6.58
C ASP A 27 -10.98 7.33 -7.15
N TYR A 28 -10.84 7.16 -8.46
CA TYR A 28 -11.04 5.89 -9.09
C TYR A 28 -10.04 4.96 -8.41
N SER A 29 -10.49 4.34 -7.32
CA SER A 29 -9.94 3.08 -6.85
C SER A 29 -9.70 2.28 -8.12
N TYR A 30 -8.50 1.76 -8.29
CA TYR A 30 -8.17 0.83 -9.35
C TYR A 30 -9.14 -0.36 -9.25
N ILE A 31 -10.33 -0.22 -9.85
CA ILE A 31 -11.15 -1.33 -10.29
C ILE A 31 -10.41 -1.78 -11.53
N PRO A 32 -9.81 -2.98 -11.54
CA PRO A 32 -9.22 -3.51 -12.74
C PRO A 32 -10.30 -3.44 -13.83
N THR A 33 -10.14 -2.54 -14.80
CA THR A 33 -11.09 -2.40 -15.90
C THR A 33 -11.02 -3.60 -16.84
N ASP A 34 -10.10 -4.53 -16.58
CA ASP A 34 -10.07 -5.86 -17.16
C ASP A 34 -11.01 -6.81 -16.41
N PRO A 35 -12.14 -7.21 -17.02
CA PRO A 35 -13.05 -8.20 -16.46
C PRO A 35 -12.36 -9.55 -16.23
N ALA A 36 -11.28 -9.87 -16.96
CA ALA A 36 -10.52 -11.11 -16.81
C ALA A 36 -9.66 -11.09 -15.55
N ALA A 37 -8.92 -10.00 -15.29
CA ALA A 37 -8.21 -9.80 -14.03
C ALA A 37 -9.15 -9.89 -12.84
N THR A 38 -10.32 -9.24 -12.91
CA THR A 38 -11.30 -9.27 -11.82
C THR A 38 -11.87 -10.69 -11.61
N ARG A 39 -12.21 -11.42 -12.67
CA ARG A 39 -12.68 -12.83 -12.61
C ARG A 39 -11.63 -13.81 -12.07
N TYR A 40 -10.36 -13.53 -12.32
CA TYR A 40 -9.25 -14.34 -11.79
C TYR A 40 -9.17 -14.30 -10.26
N TRP A 41 -9.42 -13.14 -9.65
CA TRP A 41 -9.45 -12.99 -8.19
C TRP A 41 -10.66 -13.69 -7.56
N TYR A 42 -11.85 -13.48 -8.15
CA TYR A 42 -13.11 -14.05 -7.67
C TYR A 42 -13.14 -15.58 -7.69
N SER A 43 -12.36 -16.22 -8.57
CA SER A 43 -12.33 -17.67 -8.72
C SER A 43 -11.32 -18.38 -7.83
N ARG A 44 -10.56 -17.66 -6.99
CA ARG A 44 -9.57 -18.29 -6.11
C ARG A 44 -10.23 -18.98 -4.91
N PRO A 45 -9.77 -20.18 -4.51
CA PRO A 45 -10.17 -20.80 -3.25
C PRO A 45 -9.94 -19.86 -2.06
N GLY A 46 -10.96 -19.73 -1.21
CA GLY A 46 -10.93 -18.84 -0.05
C GLY A 46 -11.45 -17.41 -0.31
N TYR A 47 -11.84 -17.07 -1.55
CA TYR A 47 -12.38 -15.75 -1.86
C TYR A 47 -13.68 -15.43 -1.08
N ASP A 48 -14.59 -16.41 -0.92
CA ASP A 48 -15.83 -16.20 -0.16
C ASP A 48 -15.55 -15.85 1.31
N TRP A 49 -14.56 -16.51 1.91
CA TRP A 49 -14.09 -16.19 3.25
C TRP A 49 -13.47 -14.78 3.29
N TRP A 50 -12.66 -14.43 2.29
CA TRP A 50 -12.06 -13.11 2.17
C TRP A 50 -13.10 -11.99 2.14
N VAL A 51 -14.16 -12.12 1.32
CA VAL A 51 -15.25 -11.12 1.25
C VAL A 51 -15.90 -10.92 2.62
N GLN A 52 -16.09 -11.99 3.37
CA GLN A 52 -16.73 -11.93 4.68
C GLN A 52 -15.82 -11.32 5.76
N ILE A 53 -14.52 -11.60 5.73
CA ILE A 53 -13.58 -11.12 6.75
C ILE A 53 -13.04 -9.73 6.45
N LYS A 54 -12.98 -9.32 5.17
CA LYS A 54 -12.34 -8.06 4.72
C LYS A 54 -12.74 -6.82 5.55
N PRO A 55 -14.02 -6.57 5.88
CA PRO A 55 -14.39 -5.40 6.68
C PRO A 55 -13.73 -5.35 8.07
N ARG A 56 -13.28 -6.50 8.59
CA ARG A 56 -12.63 -6.66 9.89
C ARG A 56 -11.11 -6.72 9.81
N CYS A 57 -10.51 -6.52 8.63
CA CYS A 57 -9.07 -6.45 8.44
C CYS A 57 -8.53 -5.08 8.86
N ASN A 58 -8.68 -4.76 10.14
CA ASN A 58 -8.23 -3.53 10.77
C ASN A 58 -7.56 -3.83 12.10
N ALA A 59 -6.85 -2.85 12.66
CA ALA A 59 -6.02 -3.00 13.85
C ALA A 59 -6.79 -3.46 15.12
N VAL A 60 -8.12 -3.29 15.14
CA VAL A 60 -8.97 -3.59 16.29
C VAL A 60 -9.55 -5.00 16.21
N GLU A 61 -10.07 -5.38 15.04
CA GLU A 61 -10.93 -6.57 14.92
C GLU A 61 -10.21 -7.82 14.41
N VAL A 62 -9.06 -7.68 13.75
CA VAL A 62 -8.45 -8.76 12.94
C VAL A 62 -8.22 -10.06 13.72
N GLU A 63 -7.80 -9.96 14.98
CA GLU A 63 -7.50 -11.13 15.81
C GLU A 63 -8.77 -11.86 16.24
N LEU A 64 -9.82 -11.12 16.62
CA LEU A 64 -11.12 -11.72 16.95
C LEU A 64 -11.78 -12.30 15.69
N ALA A 65 -11.69 -11.60 14.56
CA ALA A 65 -12.22 -12.06 13.28
C ALA A 65 -11.57 -13.39 12.84
N HIS A 66 -10.25 -13.52 12.93
CA HIS A 66 -9.56 -14.77 12.59
C HIS A 66 -9.83 -15.91 13.58
N ARG A 67 -10.06 -15.61 14.86
CA ARG A 67 -10.45 -16.63 15.85
C ARG A 67 -11.85 -17.16 15.63
N THR A 68 -12.79 -16.27 15.26
CA THR A 68 -14.20 -16.62 15.07
C THR A 68 -14.51 -17.17 13.68
N SER A 69 -13.72 -16.80 12.68
CA SER A 69 -13.82 -17.28 11.30
C SER A 69 -12.41 -17.55 10.75
N PRO A 70 -11.81 -18.71 11.07
CA PRO A 70 -10.47 -19.03 10.60
C PRO A 70 -10.43 -19.19 9.08
N ALA A 71 -9.33 -18.78 8.46
CA ALA A 71 -9.12 -18.94 7.03
C ALA A 71 -9.12 -20.43 6.66
N PRO A 72 -9.76 -20.81 5.53
CA PRO A 72 -9.67 -22.18 5.03
C PRO A 72 -8.23 -22.65 4.84
N THR A 73 -8.04 -23.97 4.91
CA THR A 73 -6.74 -24.59 4.60
C THR A 73 -6.48 -24.50 3.10
N GLY A 74 -5.34 -23.92 2.71
CA GLY A 74 -4.90 -23.83 1.31
C GLY A 74 -4.14 -22.53 1.02
N SER A 75 -3.16 -22.59 0.12
CA SER A 75 -2.21 -21.47 -0.09
C SER A 75 -2.90 -20.14 -0.44
N TYR A 76 -3.97 -20.16 -1.25
CA TYR A 76 -4.73 -18.93 -1.59
C TYR A 76 -5.51 -18.36 -0.40
N ALA A 77 -6.22 -19.20 0.36
CA ALA A 77 -6.96 -18.77 1.54
C ALA A 77 -6.02 -18.22 2.63
N GLN A 78 -4.86 -18.84 2.81
CA GLN A 78 -3.81 -18.36 3.71
C GLN A 78 -3.18 -17.05 3.21
N ALA A 79 -3.02 -16.86 1.89
CA ALA A 79 -2.58 -15.59 1.33
C ALA A 79 -3.58 -14.44 1.60
N TYR A 80 -4.89 -14.69 1.48
CA TYR A 80 -5.91 -13.71 1.91
C TYR A 80 -5.82 -13.41 3.41
N SER A 81 -5.55 -14.43 4.24
CA SER A 81 -5.34 -14.24 5.68
C SER A 81 -4.12 -13.38 5.99
N ALA A 82 -2.99 -13.64 5.31
CA ALA A 82 -1.80 -12.81 5.41
C ALA A 82 -2.08 -11.36 5.01
N ALA A 83 -2.81 -11.14 3.90
CA ALA A 83 -3.21 -9.81 3.48
C ALA A 83 -4.10 -9.11 4.52
N CYS A 84 -5.05 -9.83 5.13
CA CYS A 84 -5.91 -9.28 6.18
C CYS A 84 -5.11 -8.80 7.41
N TYR A 85 -4.13 -9.59 7.86
CA TYR A 85 -3.24 -9.16 8.94
C TYR A 85 -2.34 -8.00 8.52
N ALA A 86 -1.86 -7.98 7.28
CA ALA A 86 -1.05 -6.87 6.76
C ALA A 86 -1.82 -5.55 6.74
N LEU A 87 -3.07 -5.55 6.23
CA LEU A 87 -3.97 -4.39 6.25
C LEU A 87 -4.27 -3.90 7.67
N ALA A 88 -4.30 -4.82 8.65
CA ALA A 88 -4.49 -4.48 10.06
C ALA A 88 -3.21 -3.96 10.75
N GLY A 89 -2.10 -3.80 10.03
CA GLY A 89 -0.79 -3.40 10.57
C GLY A 89 -0.08 -4.50 11.36
N LYS A 90 -0.56 -5.74 11.32
CA LYS A 90 -0.01 -6.91 12.05
C LYS A 90 0.98 -7.66 11.16
N ILE A 91 2.05 -6.98 10.74
CA ILE A 91 3.01 -7.48 9.74
C ILE A 91 3.65 -8.81 10.15
N ASP A 92 3.98 -8.99 11.43
CA ASP A 92 4.56 -10.26 11.92
C ASP A 92 3.58 -11.43 11.83
N SER A 93 2.27 -11.17 12.03
CA SER A 93 1.24 -12.20 11.86
C SER A 93 1.07 -12.58 10.39
N ALA A 94 1.11 -11.59 9.49
CA ALA A 94 1.10 -11.83 8.05
C ALA A 94 2.32 -12.65 7.61
N ARG A 95 3.52 -12.28 8.09
CA ARG A 95 4.77 -13.00 7.86
C ARG A 95 4.70 -14.45 8.32
N ALA A 96 4.25 -14.67 9.54
CA ALA A 96 4.12 -16.01 10.11
C ALA A 96 3.17 -16.92 9.31
N ILE A 97 2.14 -16.36 8.67
CA ILE A 97 1.25 -17.12 7.78
C ILE A 97 1.98 -17.51 6.49
N ILE A 98 2.67 -16.55 5.85
CA ILE A 98 3.44 -16.82 4.63
C ILE A 98 4.54 -17.86 4.89
N ASP A 99 5.23 -17.79 6.02
CA ASP A 99 6.29 -18.74 6.38
C ASP A 99 5.81 -20.18 6.53
N ARG A 100 4.54 -20.40 6.90
CA ARG A 100 3.95 -21.75 7.02
C ARG A 100 3.57 -22.34 5.67
N LEU A 101 3.56 -21.54 4.60
CA LEU A 101 3.30 -22.06 3.26
C LEU A 101 4.50 -22.83 2.72
N PRO A 102 4.26 -23.78 1.79
CA PRO A 102 5.33 -24.38 1.01
C PRO A 102 6.22 -23.30 0.41
N GLN A 103 7.54 -23.51 0.42
CA GLN A 103 8.52 -22.49 -0.01
C GLN A 103 8.20 -21.93 -1.41
N GLY A 104 7.79 -22.79 -2.36
CA GLY A 104 7.41 -22.40 -3.72
C GLY A 104 6.11 -21.60 -3.86
N ASP A 105 5.34 -21.43 -2.77
CA ASP A 105 4.10 -20.65 -2.76
C ASP A 105 4.24 -19.31 -2.03
N ARG A 106 5.32 -19.10 -1.27
CA ARG A 106 5.49 -17.90 -0.43
C ARG A 106 5.51 -16.61 -1.24
N TYR A 107 6.24 -16.58 -2.35
CA TYR A 107 6.27 -15.41 -3.23
C TYR A 107 4.92 -15.12 -3.88
N LYS A 108 4.12 -16.16 -4.17
CA LYS A 108 2.75 -16.01 -4.72
C LYS A 108 1.81 -15.42 -3.68
N ALA A 109 1.94 -15.85 -2.42
CA ALA A 109 1.18 -15.29 -1.32
C ALA A 109 1.55 -13.81 -1.07
N ALA A 110 2.85 -13.49 -1.11
CA ALA A 110 3.31 -12.12 -1.05
C ALA A 110 2.79 -11.26 -2.22
N GLY A 111 2.74 -11.81 -3.44
CA GLY A 111 2.09 -11.16 -4.59
C GLY A 111 0.62 -10.82 -4.31
N MET A 112 -0.15 -11.74 -3.71
CA MET A 112 -1.53 -11.45 -3.32
C MET A 112 -1.64 -10.36 -2.25
N VAL A 113 -0.71 -10.32 -1.29
CA VAL A 113 -0.64 -9.21 -0.32
C VAL A 113 -0.42 -7.88 -1.05
N PHE A 114 0.50 -7.84 -2.01
CA PHE A 114 0.74 -6.66 -2.85
C PHE A 114 -0.53 -6.25 -3.61
N ASP A 115 -1.17 -7.17 -4.31
CA ASP A 115 -2.35 -6.88 -5.14
C ASP A 115 -3.51 -6.30 -4.32
N ILE A 116 -3.62 -6.69 -3.05
CA ILE A 116 -4.63 -6.17 -2.12
C ILE A 116 -4.22 -4.83 -1.52
N ALA A 117 -2.93 -4.62 -1.22
CA ALA A 117 -2.47 -3.50 -0.40
C ALA A 117 -1.84 -2.35 -1.19
N HIS A 118 -1.40 -2.53 -2.45
CA HIS A 118 -0.82 -1.44 -3.25
C HIS A 118 -1.74 -0.21 -3.42
N PRO A 119 -3.09 -0.31 -3.40
CA PRO A 119 -3.92 0.89 -3.43
C PRO A 119 -3.73 1.83 -2.23
N ILE A 120 -3.23 1.31 -1.10
CA ILE A 120 -2.85 2.13 0.07
C ILE A 120 -1.65 3.02 -0.28
N ALA A 121 -0.67 2.46 -0.99
CA ALA A 121 0.51 3.19 -1.45
C ALA A 121 0.14 4.19 -2.55
N ASP A 122 -0.75 3.82 -3.47
CA ASP A 122 -1.26 4.73 -4.51
C ASP A 122 -2.02 5.93 -3.92
N ALA A 123 -2.70 5.72 -2.79
CA ALA A 123 -3.35 6.79 -2.04
C ALA A 123 -2.38 7.67 -1.22
N GLY A 124 -1.08 7.35 -1.21
CA GLY A 124 -0.06 8.10 -0.49
C GLY A 124 -0.04 7.87 1.04
N ASP A 125 -0.67 6.80 1.54
CA ASP A 125 -0.51 6.39 2.94
C ASP A 125 0.79 5.58 3.13
N ASP A 126 1.90 6.30 3.08
CA ASP A 126 3.26 5.74 3.18
C ASP A 126 3.49 5.00 4.51
N ARG A 127 2.85 5.47 5.60
CA ARG A 127 3.00 4.86 6.93
C ARG A 127 2.39 3.47 6.99
N SER A 128 1.23 3.28 6.36
CA SER A 128 0.60 1.96 6.28
C SER A 128 1.24 1.09 5.20
N ALA A 129 1.58 1.67 4.04
CA ALA A 129 2.09 0.94 2.89
C ALA A 129 3.53 0.42 3.10
N GLY A 130 4.44 1.22 3.65
CA GLY A 130 5.88 0.90 3.74
C GLY A 130 6.15 -0.50 4.34
N PRO A 131 5.66 -0.81 5.55
CA PRO A 131 5.86 -2.12 6.17
C PRO A 131 5.24 -3.29 5.37
N ILE A 132 4.16 -3.04 4.64
CA ILE A 132 3.52 -4.06 3.78
C ILE A 132 4.39 -4.32 2.54
N MET A 133 4.95 -3.27 1.93
CA MET A 133 5.83 -3.43 0.76
C MET A 133 7.14 -4.11 1.14
N GLU A 134 7.70 -3.80 2.31
CA GLU A 134 8.85 -4.52 2.88
C GLU A 134 8.54 -6.01 3.10
N LEU A 135 7.34 -6.34 3.61
CA LEU A 135 6.89 -7.73 3.71
C LEU A 135 6.88 -8.40 2.32
N VAL A 136 6.34 -7.74 1.30
CA VAL A 136 6.27 -8.29 -0.06
C VAL A 136 7.67 -8.57 -0.61
N ILE A 137 8.57 -7.59 -0.60
CA ILE A 137 9.91 -7.75 -1.21
C ILE A 137 10.78 -8.74 -0.44
N SER A 138 10.49 -9.02 0.83
CA SER A 138 11.20 -10.06 1.59
C SER A 138 10.95 -11.48 1.07
N TYR A 139 9.83 -11.70 0.36
CA TYR A 139 9.50 -12.98 -0.30
C TYR A 139 9.59 -12.91 -1.83
N TRP A 140 9.53 -11.71 -2.41
CA TRP A 140 9.67 -11.48 -3.84
C TRP A 140 10.61 -10.29 -4.12
N PRO A 141 11.94 -10.49 -4.02
CA PRO A 141 12.92 -9.39 -4.01
C PRO A 141 13.00 -8.55 -5.28
N ASN A 142 12.57 -9.08 -6.43
CA ASN A 142 12.56 -8.37 -7.71
C ASN A 142 11.17 -7.87 -8.12
N HIS A 143 10.21 -7.79 -7.20
CA HIS A 143 8.89 -7.24 -7.46
C HIS A 143 8.97 -5.72 -7.62
N TYR A 144 9.21 -5.24 -8.85
CA TYR A 144 9.58 -3.84 -9.11
C TYR A 144 8.55 -2.81 -8.59
N MET A 145 7.24 -3.09 -8.66
CA MET A 145 6.22 -2.18 -8.11
C MET A 145 6.32 -2.07 -6.59
N ALA A 146 6.59 -3.19 -5.90
CA ALA A 146 6.72 -3.18 -4.44
C ALA A 146 8.01 -2.48 -4.02
N LEU A 147 9.11 -2.65 -4.77
CA LEU A 147 10.35 -1.91 -4.56
C LEU A 147 10.14 -0.40 -4.72
N TYR A 148 9.38 0.03 -5.72
CA TYR A 148 9.06 1.44 -5.91
C TYR A 148 8.24 1.99 -4.73
N HIS A 149 7.14 1.33 -4.36
CA HIS A 149 6.29 1.79 -3.25
C HIS A 149 7.01 1.75 -1.90
N ALA A 150 7.82 0.71 -1.61
CA ALA A 150 8.66 0.66 -0.42
C ALA A 150 9.63 1.86 -0.40
N GLY A 151 10.37 2.06 -1.49
CA GLY A 151 11.36 3.12 -1.58
C GLY A 151 10.79 4.54 -1.46
N MET A 152 9.61 4.78 -2.03
CA MET A 152 8.91 6.07 -1.90
C MET A 152 8.37 6.28 -0.48
N ALA A 153 7.78 5.24 0.12
CA ALA A 153 7.27 5.32 1.49
C ALA A 153 8.40 5.57 2.50
N GLU A 154 9.53 4.87 2.35
CA GLU A 154 10.72 5.06 3.17
C GLU A 154 11.30 6.47 3.04
N TYR A 155 11.31 7.02 1.82
CA TYR A 155 11.71 8.41 1.61
C TYR A 155 10.79 9.38 2.35
N ALA A 156 9.47 9.18 2.25
CA ALA A 156 8.49 10.02 2.93
C ALA A 156 8.58 9.92 4.46
N LEU A 157 8.96 8.75 5.00
CA LEU A 157 9.14 8.49 6.43
C LEU A 157 10.53 8.90 6.95
N GLY A 158 11.45 9.36 6.08
CA GLY A 158 12.79 9.79 6.45
C GLY A 158 13.83 8.66 6.53
N GLU A 159 13.46 7.43 6.16
CA GLU A 159 14.30 6.23 6.16
C GLU A 159 15.23 6.18 4.94
N SER A 160 16.14 7.17 4.88
CA SER A 160 16.95 7.49 3.71
C SER A 160 17.77 6.32 3.15
N GLN A 161 18.31 5.45 4.02
CA GLN A 161 19.11 4.31 3.58
C GLN A 161 18.27 3.24 2.89
N LEU A 162 17.10 2.91 3.46
CA LEU A 162 16.17 1.95 2.88
C LEU A 162 15.62 2.48 1.55
N ALA A 163 15.20 3.75 1.53
CA ALA A 163 14.72 4.40 0.32
C ALA A 163 15.73 4.29 -0.83
N ARG A 164 17.02 4.55 -0.55
CA ARG A 164 18.09 4.40 -1.55
C ARG A 164 18.23 2.97 -2.04
N LYS A 165 18.24 1.99 -1.13
CA LYS A 165 18.37 0.57 -1.47
C LYS A 165 17.23 0.14 -2.40
N ASN A 166 15.98 0.42 -2.02
CA ASN A 166 14.80 -0.04 -2.74
C ASN A 166 14.59 0.69 -4.07
N LEU A 167 14.79 2.02 -4.13
CA LEU A 167 14.68 2.78 -5.39
C LEU A 167 15.78 2.42 -6.39
N ARG A 168 17.01 2.12 -5.93
CA ARG A 168 18.07 1.61 -6.82
C ARG A 168 17.71 0.24 -7.38
N ALA A 169 17.21 -0.67 -6.53
CA ALA A 169 16.76 -1.98 -6.97
C ALA A 169 15.58 -1.89 -7.96
N PHE A 170 14.62 -0.98 -7.74
CA PHE A 170 13.54 -0.70 -8.70
C PHE A 170 14.09 -0.35 -10.08
N LEU A 171 15.06 0.58 -10.16
CA LEU A 171 15.68 1.00 -11.43
C LEU A 171 16.51 -0.12 -12.10
N CYS A 172 16.90 -1.16 -11.36
CA CYS A 172 17.53 -2.35 -11.95
C CYS A 172 16.54 -3.26 -12.67
N TYR A 173 15.25 -3.23 -12.33
CA TYR A 173 14.22 -4.11 -12.91
C TYR A 173 13.23 -3.39 -13.81
N TYR A 174 13.07 -2.07 -13.64
CA TYR A 174 12.13 -1.26 -14.38
C TYR A 174 12.85 -0.16 -15.18
N HIS A 175 12.61 -0.11 -16.49
CA HIS A 175 13.37 0.72 -17.43
C HIS A 175 12.51 1.61 -18.32
N GLN A 176 11.20 1.70 -18.05
CA GLN A 176 10.33 2.57 -18.85
C GLN A 176 10.66 4.04 -18.56
N ASN A 177 10.67 4.88 -19.59
CA ASN A 177 10.91 6.32 -19.42
C ASN A 177 9.62 7.07 -19.08
N ASP A 178 9.07 6.79 -17.90
CA ASP A 178 7.79 7.32 -17.45
C ASP A 178 7.93 8.13 -16.15
N SER A 179 6.80 8.48 -15.54
CA SER A 179 6.79 9.23 -14.29
C SER A 179 7.40 8.44 -13.13
N TRP A 180 7.27 7.12 -13.09
CA TRP A 180 7.80 6.28 -12.01
C TRP A 180 9.33 6.31 -12.00
N THR A 181 9.95 6.06 -13.16
CA THR A 181 11.41 6.11 -13.31
C THR A 181 11.96 7.50 -12.98
N ARG A 182 11.34 8.56 -13.52
CA ARG A 182 11.78 9.94 -13.23
C ARG A 182 11.64 10.29 -11.75
N ASN A 183 10.56 9.88 -11.10
CA ASN A 183 10.34 10.17 -9.68
C ASN A 183 11.35 9.44 -8.78
N ALA A 184 11.65 8.17 -9.07
CA ALA A 184 12.68 7.42 -8.36
C ALA A 184 14.07 8.08 -8.49
N GLN A 185 14.45 8.49 -9.71
CA GLN A 185 15.71 9.17 -9.97
C GLN A 185 15.81 10.52 -9.25
N LEU A 186 14.75 11.34 -9.29
CA LEU A 186 14.71 12.61 -8.59
C LEU A 186 14.81 12.44 -7.08
N THR A 187 14.14 11.44 -6.52
CA THR A 187 14.19 11.12 -5.09
C THR A 187 15.59 10.69 -4.67
N LEU A 188 16.24 9.82 -5.46
CA LEU A 188 17.64 9.43 -5.22
C LEU A 188 18.61 10.62 -5.29
N ALA A 189 18.40 11.55 -6.23
CA ALA A 189 19.23 12.76 -6.33
C ALA A 189 19.09 13.66 -5.09
N ARG A 190 17.86 13.84 -4.58
CA ARG A 190 17.61 14.59 -3.34
C ARG A 190 18.29 13.95 -2.12
N LEU A 191 18.20 12.62 -2.00
CA LEU A 191 18.86 11.86 -0.95
C LEU A 191 20.39 11.98 -1.01
N GLY A 192 20.98 12.04 -2.20
CA GLY A 192 22.41 12.26 -2.38
C GLY A 192 22.86 13.68 -2.04
N ALA A 193 22.06 14.69 -2.40
CA ALA A 193 22.34 16.09 -2.03
C ALA A 193 22.31 16.29 -0.51
N ALA A 194 21.28 15.75 0.17
CA ALA A 194 21.15 15.83 1.62
C ALA A 194 22.31 15.15 2.37
N GLU A 195 22.81 14.03 1.85
CA GLU A 195 23.98 13.33 2.41
C GLU A 195 25.25 14.16 2.26
N ALA A 196 25.50 14.74 1.09
CA ALA A 196 26.65 15.62 0.85
C ALA A 196 26.63 16.89 1.74
N GLU A 197 25.45 17.47 1.96
CA GLU A 197 25.28 18.61 2.87
C GLU A 197 25.57 18.22 4.33
N ALA A 198 25.10 17.06 4.78
CA ALA A 198 25.36 16.56 6.13
C ALA A 198 26.86 16.28 6.36
N GLU A 199 27.55 15.70 5.37
CA GLU A 199 29.00 15.48 5.42
C GLU A 199 29.79 16.80 5.47
N ALA A 200 29.40 17.79 4.65
CA ALA A 200 30.04 19.11 4.62
C ALA A 200 29.82 19.92 5.92
N GLY A 201 28.64 19.82 6.54
CA GLY A 201 28.29 20.51 7.79
C GLY A 201 28.83 19.82 9.06
N GLY A 202 29.15 18.53 9.01
CA GLY A 202 29.69 17.75 10.13
C GLY A 202 31.19 17.94 10.40
N GLY A 203 31.92 18.60 9.50
CA GLY A 203 33.38 18.82 9.59
C GLY A 203 33.83 19.98 10.50
N VAL A 204 32.92 20.63 11.24
CA VAL A 204 33.23 21.71 12.18
C VAL A 204 32.81 21.31 13.59
N ARG A 205 33.57 20.42 14.23
CA ARG A 205 33.58 20.22 15.69
C ARG A 205 34.96 19.85 16.17
#